data_AF-A0A3B9MK63-F1
#
_entry.id   AF-A0A3B9MK63-F1
#
_cell.length_a   1.000
_cell.length_b   1.000
_cell.length_c   1.000
_cell.angle_alpha   90.00
_cell.angle_beta   90.00
_cell.angle_gamma   90.00
#
_symmetry.space_group_name_H-M   'P 1'
#
loop_
_entity.id
_entity.type
_entity.pdbx_description
1 polymer ?
#
loop_
_entity_poly.entity_id
_entity_poly.type
_entity_poly.pdbx_seq_one_letter_code
_entity_poly.pdbx_strand_id
1 'polypeptide(L)' 'MTRKMVHGANETTELLKDMLIVQLGLAGVPQQKIRIIARCDIGRVNGIMKHLKTRSGGTTDVASAKRK' A
#
# COMPACT_ATOMS: atom_id res chain seq x y z
N MET A 1 3.64 13.66 32.04
CA MET A 1 2.51 13.32 31.15
C MET A 1 2.90 12.13 30.27
N THR A 2 2.70 10.90 30.73
CA THR A 2 3.00 9.68 29.97
C THR A 2 1.80 9.33 29.10
N ARG A 3 1.99 9.37 27.78
CA ARG A 3 0.94 9.11 26.77
C ARG A 3 0.56 7.64 26.81
N LYS A 4 -0.72 7.34 27.09
CA LYS A 4 -1.27 5.97 27.08
C LYS A 4 -1.14 5.36 25.68
N MET A 5 -0.47 4.21 25.60
CA MET A 5 -0.42 3.37 24.41
C MET A 5 -1.74 2.59 24.32
N VAL A 6 -2.62 3.01 23.41
CA VAL A 6 -3.88 2.31 23.09
C VAL A 6 -3.53 1.12 22.17
N HIS A 7 -3.32 -0.06 22.75
CA HIS A 7 -2.84 -1.26 22.02
C HIS A 7 -3.93 -2.23 21.55
N GLY A 8 -5.21 -2.04 21.88
CA GLY A 8 -6.24 -3.07 21.60
C GLY A 8 -7.17 -2.81 20.41
N ALA A 9 -7.65 -1.57 20.23
CA ALA A 9 -8.68 -1.28 19.23
C ALA A 9 -8.13 -1.03 17.81
N ASN A 10 -6.82 -0.81 17.68
CA ASN A 10 -6.20 -0.38 16.43
C ASN A 10 -5.49 -1.50 15.69
N GLU A 11 -5.13 -2.63 16.34
CA GLU A 11 -4.27 -3.64 15.71
C GLU A 11 -4.88 -4.22 14.42
N THR A 12 -6.17 -4.55 14.43
CA THR A 12 -6.89 -5.00 13.23
C THR A 12 -6.91 -3.93 12.14
N THR A 13 -7.15 -2.67 12.49
CA THR A 13 -7.13 -1.56 11.52
C THR A 13 -5.74 -1.36 10.93
N GLU A 14 -4.70 -1.49 11.75
CA GLU A 14 -3.31 -1.37 11.31
C GLU A 14 -2.94 -2.55 10.40
N LEU A 15 -3.38 -3.78 10.71
CA LEU A 15 -3.22 -4.94 9.83
C LEU A 15 -3.94 -4.74 8.48
N LEU A 16 -5.16 -4.21 8.49
CA LEU A 16 -5.91 -3.91 7.26
C LEU A 16 -5.20 -2.86 6.40
N LYS A 17 -4.59 -1.85 7.01
CA LYS A 17 -3.75 -0.87 6.29
C LYS A 17 -2.53 -1.54 5.66
N ASP A 18 -1.87 -2.46 6.36
CA ASP A 18 -0.72 -3.20 5.81
C ASP A 18 -1.12 -4.04 4.61
N MET A 19 -2.22 -4.77 4.72
CA MET A 19 -2.78 -5.54 3.61
C MET A 19 -3.12 -4.64 2.41
N LEU A 20 -3.71 -3.48 2.65
CA LEU A 20 -4.03 -2.51 1.59
C LEU A 20 -2.76 -1.96 0.91
N ILE A 21 -1.71 -1.63 1.68
CA ILE A 21 -0.41 -1.21 1.15
C ILE A 21 0.18 -2.28 0.25
N VAL A 22 0.15 -3.55 0.68
CA VAL A 22 0.64 -4.69 -0.11
C VAL A 22 -0.13 -4.82 -1.43
N GLN A 23 -1.46 -4.78 -1.39
CA GLN A 23 -2.29 -4.90 -2.59
C GLN A 23 -2.01 -3.78 -3.60
N LEU A 24 -1.93 -2.53 -3.15
CA LEU A 24 -1.64 -1.38 -4.01
C LEU A 24 -0.21 -1.40 -4.54
N GLY A 25 0.75 -1.85 -3.72
CA GLY A 25 2.14 -2.02 -4.13
C GLY A 25 2.31 -3.07 -5.22
N LEU A 26 1.62 -4.21 -5.10
CA LEU A 26 1.58 -5.25 -6.12
C LEU A 26 0.88 -4.79 -7.41
N ALA A 27 -0.08 -3.87 -7.30
CA ALA A 27 -0.74 -3.22 -8.45
C ALA A 27 0.08 -2.07 -9.08
N GLY A 28 1.29 -1.79 -8.58
CA GLY A 28 2.18 -0.76 -9.14
C GLY A 28 1.78 0.68 -8.81
N VAL A 29 0.97 0.90 -7.76
CA VAL A 29 0.55 2.24 -7.36
C VAL A 29 1.73 3.00 -6.73
N PRO A 30 1.98 4.27 -7.08
CA PRO A 30 3.04 5.06 -6.46
C PRO A 30 2.85 5.23 -4.94
N GLN A 31 3.94 5.14 -4.18
CA GLN A 31 3.93 5.23 -2.71
C GLN A 31 3.23 6.48 -2.17
N GLN A 32 3.36 7.64 -2.83
CA GLN A 32 2.68 8.87 -2.46
C GLN A 32 1.14 8.72 -2.51
N LYS A 33 0.60 8.01 -3.51
CA LYS A 33 -0.83 7.73 -3.61
C LYS A 33 -1.26 6.69 -2.58
N ILE A 34 -0.45 5.66 -2.35
CA ILE A 34 -0.70 4.64 -1.32
C ILE A 34 -0.86 5.29 0.06
N ARG A 35 0.04 6.21 0.42
CA ARG A 35 -0.02 6.97 1.68
C ARG A 35 -1.37 7.67 1.87
N ILE A 36 -1.88 8.30 0.82
CA ILE A 36 -3.15 9.03 0.85
C ILE A 36 -4.32 8.05 1.03
N ILE A 37 -4.33 6.94 0.28
CA ILE A 37 -5.41 5.94 0.28
C ILE A 37 -5.46 5.19 1.62
N ALA A 38 -4.32 4.68 2.10
CA ALA A 38 -4.22 3.91 3.34
C ALA A 38 -4.22 4.80 4.60
N ARG A 39 -4.16 6.13 4.44
CA ARG A 39 -4.11 7.14 5.53
C ARG A 39 -3.08 6.78 6.61
N CYS A 40 -1.86 6.47 6.18
CA CYS A 40 -0.73 6.12 7.05
C CYS A 40 0.50 6.99 6.77
N ASP A 41 1.55 6.86 7.58
CA ASP A 41 2.81 7.55 7.35
C ASP A 41 3.61 6.92 6.19
N ILE A 42 4.45 7.73 5.55
CA ILE A 42 5.25 7.27 4.42
C ILE A 42 6.34 6.26 4.84
N GLY A 43 6.79 6.31 6.11
CA GLY A 43 7.79 5.39 6.64
C GLY A 43 7.27 3.96 6.65
N ARG A 44 6.01 3.76 7.05
CA ARG A 44 5.33 2.47 7.00
C ARG A 44 5.17 1.95 5.58
N VAL A 45 4.71 2.80 4.65
CA VAL A 45 4.60 2.45 3.23
C VAL A 45 5.96 1.98 2.70
N ASN A 46 7.03 2.74 2.94
CA ASN A 46 8.39 2.39 2.53
C ASN A 46 8.88 1.08 3.17
N GLY A 47 8.58 0.90 4.45
CA GLY A 47 8.92 -0.29 5.22
C GLY A 47 8.29 -1.56 4.67
N ILE A 48 7.08 -1.49 4.13
CA ILE A 48 6.39 -2.64 3.52
C ILE A 48 6.82 -2.82 2.07
N MET A 49 6.83 -1.73 1.30
CA MET A 49 7.15 -1.73 -0.12
C MET A 49 8.56 -2.26 -0.42
N LYS A 50 9.54 -2.07 0.49
CA LYS A 50 10.90 -2.61 0.33
C LYS A 50 10.95 -4.15 0.29
N HIS A 51 9.93 -4.82 0.82
CA HIS A 51 9.83 -6.28 0.84
C HIS A 51 9.03 -6.82 -0.34
N LEU A 52 8.33 -5.95 -1.07
CA LEU A 52 7.64 -6.35 -2.29
C LEU A 52 8.66 -6.40 -3.42
N LYS A 53 8.76 -7.56 -4.07
CA LYS A 53 9.36 -7.62 -5.40
C LYS A 53 8.43 -6.83 -6.31
N THR A 54 8.74 -5.55 -6.52
CA THR A 54 8.07 -4.75 -7.53
C THR A 54 8.16 -5.52 -8.83
N ARG A 55 7.02 -5.75 -9.48
CA ARG A 55 6.97 -6.28 -10.83
C ARG A 55 7.51 -5.18 -11.76
N SER A 56 8.81 -4.94 -11.70
CA SER A 56 9.51 -3.96 -12.53
C SER A 56 9.63 -4.58 -13.92
N GLY A 57 8.60 -4.38 -14.73
CA GLY A 57 8.59 -4.73 -16.15
C GLY A 57 7.23 -5.26 -16.61
N GLY A 58 6.53 -4.48 -17.44
CA GLY A 58 5.41 -4.96 -18.25
C GLY A 58 4.15 -4.10 -18.17
N THR A 59 4.07 -3.14 -19.09
CA THR A 59 2.86 -2.75 -19.83
C THR A 59 1.51 -2.73 -19.11
N THR A 60 0.91 -1.54 -19.09
CA THR A 60 -0.53 -1.36 -19.11
C THR A 60 -1.14 -2.06 -20.34
N ASP A 61 -1.46 -3.34 -20.24
CA ASP A 61 -2.29 -4.07 -21.22
C ASP A 61 -3.79 -3.76 -21.03
N VAL A 62 -4.13 -2.49 -20.80
CA VAL A 62 -5.52 -2.00 -20.84
C VAL A 62 -5.84 -1.27 -22.15
N ALA A 63 -4.89 -1.25 -23.11
CA ALA A 63 -5.03 -0.57 -24.40
C ALA A 63 -5.03 -1.51 -25.62
N SER A 64 -5.73 -2.66 -25.55
CA SER A 64 -5.96 -3.56 -26.71
C SER A 64 -7.42 -3.90 -26.96
N ALA A 65 -8.36 -3.06 -26.52
CA ALA A 65 -9.75 -3.11 -26.99
C ALA A 65 -9.92 -2.32 -28.29
N LYS A 66 -9.26 -2.74 -29.38
CA LYS A 66 -9.67 -2.38 -30.74
C LYS A 66 -10.16 -3.64 -31.43
N ARG A 67 -11.40 -4.01 -31.12
CA ARG A 67 -12.15 -5.03 -31.87
C ARG A 67 -12.36 -4.49 -33.28
N LYS A 68 -11.75 -5.16 -34.26
CA LYS A 68 -12.27 -5.18 -35.63
C LYS A 68 -13.60 -5.89 -35.66
#